data_AF-A0A329TER4-F1
#
_entry.id   AF-A0A329TER4-F1
#
_cell.length_a   1.000
_cell.length_b   1.000
_cell.length_c   1.000
_cell.angle_alpha   90.00
_cell.angle_beta   90.00
_cell.angle_gamma   90.00
#
_symmetry.space_group_name_H-M   'P 1'
#
loop_
_entity.id
_entity.type
_entity.pdbx_description
1 polymer ?
#
loop_
_entity_poly.entity_id
_entity_poly.type
_entity_poly.pdbx_seq_one_letter_code
_entity_poly.pdbx_strand_id
1 'polypeptide(L)' 'MPISDKKKISNSRYIAKCDSIQIRPPKERGDEIRAAAAAAGQSMQSYILQACAERMTRDGFTPAESGEEGGL' A
#
# COMPACT_ATOMS: atom_id res chain seq x y z
N MET A 1 -12.94 -14.55 -15.07
CA MET A 1 -12.01 -14.87 -16.17
C MET A 1 -10.81 -15.59 -15.58
N PRO A 2 -10.35 -16.73 -16.12
CA PRO A 2 -9.14 -17.38 -15.65
C PRO A 2 -7.91 -16.54 -16.01
N ILE A 3 -7.01 -16.34 -15.04
CA ILE A 3 -5.74 -15.65 -15.26
C ILE A 3 -4.78 -16.62 -15.96
N SER A 4 -4.16 -16.19 -17.06
CA SER A 4 -3.16 -17.02 -17.76
C SER A 4 -1.94 -17.29 -16.88
N ASP A 5 -1.24 -18.39 -17.11
CA ASP A 5 -0.09 -18.78 -16.28
C ASP A 5 1.04 -17.73 -16.29
N LYS A 6 1.23 -17.03 -17.42
CA LYS A 6 2.16 -15.90 -17.51
C LYS A 6 1.80 -14.77 -16.55
N LYS A 7 0.51 -14.44 -16.44
CA LYS A 7 0.04 -13.36 -15.55
C LYS A 7 0.08 -13.78 -14.07
N LYS A 8 -0.08 -15.07 -13.76
CA LYS A 8 0.17 -15.59 -12.40
C LYS A 8 1.62 -15.36 -11.98
N ILE A 9 2.59 -15.75 -12.82
CA ILE A 9 4.02 -15.58 -12.52
C ILE A 9 4.39 -14.11 -12.31
N SER A 10 3.91 -13.21 -13.18
CA SER A 10 4.13 -11.76 -13.04
C SER A 10 3.55 -11.22 -11.73
N ASN A 11 2.32 -11.61 -11.38
CA ASN A 11 1.68 -11.18 -10.14
C ASN A 11 2.42 -11.72 -8.90
N SER A 12 2.88 -12.98 -8.93
CA SER A 12 3.70 -13.57 -7.86
C SER A 12 5.02 -12.82 -7.67
N ARG A 13 5.71 -12.47 -8.76
CA ARG A 13 6.95 -11.66 -8.69
C ARG A 13 6.71 -10.28 -8.11
N TYR A 14 5.59 -9.64 -8.44
CA TYR A 14 5.22 -8.35 -7.88
C TYR A 14 4.94 -8.45 -6.38
N ILE A 15 4.08 -9.41 -5.98
CA ILE A 15 3.76 -9.64 -4.57
C ILE A 15 5.01 -9.95 -3.75
N ALA A 16 5.97 -10.71 -4.29
CA ALA A 16 7.22 -11.03 -3.61
C ALA A 16 8.09 -9.79 -3.31
N LYS A 17 7.91 -8.67 -4.02
CA LYS A 17 8.59 -7.39 -3.75
C LYS A 17 7.84 -6.54 -2.72
N CYS A 18 6.57 -6.85 -2.43
CA CYS A 18 5.74 -6.08 -1.50
C CYS A 18 5.77 -6.72 -0.11
N ASP A 19 5.96 -5.89 0.92
CA ASP A 19 5.69 -6.33 2.29
C ASP A 19 4.18 -6.39 2.57
N SER A 20 3.76 -7.31 3.44
CA SER A 20 2.36 -7.53 3.79
C SER A 20 2.07 -7.05 5.20
N ILE A 21 1.56 -5.81 5.32
CA ILE A 21 1.16 -5.23 6.60
C ILE A 21 -0.30 -5.60 6.89
N GLN A 22 -0.53 -6.49 7.87
CA GLN A 22 -1.88 -6.85 8.34
C GLN A 22 -2.31 -5.93 9.49
N ILE A 23 -3.38 -5.16 9.28
CA ILE A 23 -3.94 -4.25 10.29
C ILE A 23 -5.36 -4.71 10.63
N ARG A 24 -5.70 -4.77 11.92
CA ARG A 24 -7.00 -5.21 12.42
C ARG A 24 -7.65 -4.15 13.33
N PRO A 25 -8.12 -3.02 12.78
CA PRO A 25 -8.84 -2.03 13.57
C PRO A 25 -10.24 -2.56 13.97
N PRO A 26 -10.86 -2.01 15.02
CA PRO A 26 -12.30 -2.20 15.28
C PRO A 26 -13.13 -1.84 14.03
N LYS A 27 -14.31 -2.47 13.88
CA LYS A 27 -15.14 -2.30 12.68
C LYS A 27 -15.48 -0.84 12.41
N GLU A 28 -15.92 -0.10 13.43
CA GLU A 28 -16.27 1.31 13.34
C GLU A 28 -15.11 2.15 12.79
N ARG A 29 -13.90 1.94 13.33
CA ARG A 29 -12.71 2.64 12.86
C ARG A 29 -12.32 2.25 11.43
N GLY A 30 -12.51 0.98 11.07
CA GLY A 30 -12.32 0.51 9.70
C GLY A 30 -13.29 1.15 8.70
N ASP A 31 -14.53 1.39 9.13
CA ASP A 31 -15.55 2.07 8.32
C ASP A 31 -15.22 3.55 8.10
N GLU A 32 -14.80 4.25 9.17
CA GLU A 32 -14.32 5.64 9.08
C GLU A 32 -13.17 5.79 8.09
N ILE A 33 -12.17 4.89 8.15
CA ILE A 33 -11.02 4.93 7.23
C ILE A 33 -11.47 4.69 5.79
N ARG A 34 -12.38 3.74 5.56
CA ARG A 34 -12.92 3.47 4.21
C ARG A 34 -13.73 4.65 3.67
N ALA A 35 -14.54 5.30 4.51
CA ALA A 35 -15.29 6.49 4.12
C ALA A 35 -14.36 7.67 3.79
N ALA A 36 -13.32 7.90 4.59
CA ALA A 36 -12.32 8.94 4.34
C ALA A 36 -11.53 8.68 3.04
N ALA A 37 -11.11 7.44 2.79
CA ALA A 37 -10.44 7.06 1.56
C ALA A 37 -11.36 7.29 0.33
N ALA A 38 -12.63 6.91 0.43
CA ALA A 38 -13.62 7.14 -0.63
C ALA A 38 -13.85 8.63 -0.89
N ALA A 39 -13.95 9.45 0.16
CA ALA A 39 -14.06 10.91 0.05
C ALA A 39 -12.82 11.55 -0.60
N ALA A 40 -11.63 10.99 -0.36
CA ALA A 40 -10.39 11.40 -1.01
C ALA A 40 -10.24 10.86 -2.44
N GLY A 41 -11.16 10.02 -2.94
CA GLY A 41 -11.07 9.39 -4.26
C GLY A 41 -9.95 8.34 -4.38
N GLN A 42 -9.52 7.77 -3.26
CA GLN A 42 -8.38 6.85 -3.19
C GLN A 42 -8.80 5.44 -2.76
N SER A 43 -7.96 4.46 -3.07
CA SER A 43 -8.08 3.14 -2.45
C SER A 43 -7.71 3.23 -0.96
N MET A 44 -8.32 2.38 -0.12
CA MET A 44 -8.01 2.30 1.32
C MET A 44 -6.51 2.12 1.57
N GLN A 45 -5.85 1.27 0.78
CA GLN A 45 -4.42 1.01 0.91
C GLN A 45 -3.59 2.26 0.59
N SER A 46 -3.89 2.95 -0.52
CA SER A 46 -3.20 4.19 -0.90
C SER A 46 -3.38 5.28 0.15
N TYR A 47 -4.60 5.42 0.66
CA TYR A 47 -4.93 6.40 1.70
C TYR A 47 -4.12 6.17 2.98
N ILE A 48 -4.01 4.91 3.43
CA ILE A 48 -3.21 4.55 4.62
C ILE A 48 -1.72 4.81 4.38
N LEU A 49 -1.18 4.39 3.23
CA LEU A 49 0.24 4.60 2.91
C LEU A 49 0.59 6.09 2.82
N GLN A 50 -0.30 6.90 2.22
CA GLN A 50 -0.12 8.35 2.18
C GLN A 50 -0.12 8.97 3.59
N ALA A 51 -1.08 8.61 4.44
CA ALA A 51 -1.14 9.12 5.81
C ALA A 51 0.13 8.76 6.62
N CYS A 52 0.68 7.56 6.41
CA CYS A 52 1.97 7.17 6.99
C CYS A 52 3.13 7.99 6.43
N ALA A 53 3.20 8.20 5.12
CA ALA A 53 4.25 8.99 4.48
C ALA A 53 4.23 10.46 4.94
N GLU A 54 3.07 11.10 4.96
CA GLU A 54 2.89 12.47 5.45
C GLU A 54 3.31 12.60 6.92
N ARG A 55 3.00 11.58 7.74
CA ARG A 55 3.45 11.54 9.13
C ARG A 55 4.97 11.39 9.23
N MET A 56 5.58 10.50 8.45
CA MET A 56 7.04 10.34 8.41
C MET A 56 7.72 11.66 8.05
N THR A 57 7.24 12.34 7.01
CA THR A 57 7.74 13.66 6.60
C THR A 57 7.59 14.70 7.72
N ARG A 58 6.43 14.76 8.39
CA ARG A 58 6.19 15.69 9.50
C ARG A 58 7.11 15.44 10.70
N ASP A 59 7.34 14.17 11.00
CA ASP A 59 8.17 13.72 12.12
C ASP A 59 9.69 13.84 11.79
N GLY A 60 10.05 14.30 10.59
CA GLY A 60 11.44 14.43 10.14
C GLY A 60 12.10 13.10 9.79
N PHE A 61 11.32 12.03 9.66
CA PHE A 61 11.80 10.74 9.20
C PHE A 61 11.95 10.77 7.68
N THR A 62 13.19 10.86 7.22
CA THR A 62 13.55 10.63 5.83
C THR A 62 13.83 9.14 5.66
N PRO A 63 12.98 8.37 4.95
CA PRO A 63 13.37 7.03 4.57
C PRO A 63 14.67 7.14 3.77
N ALA A 64 15.63 6.24 4.03
CA ALA A 64 16.83 6.14 3.20
C ALA A 64 16.37 6.04 1.75
N GLU A 65 16.98 6.84 0.85
CA GLU A 65 16.72 6.74 -0.59
C GLU A 65 16.77 5.26 -0.95
N SER A 66 15.61 4.69 -1.25
CA SER A 66 15.51 3.31 -1.68
C SER A 66 16.10 3.33 -3.08
N GLY A 67 17.40 2.99 -3.15
CA GLY A 67 18.16 2.92 -4.38
C GLY A 67 17.31 2.24 -5.45
N GLU A 68 17.14 2.93 -6.56
CA GLU A 68 16.54 2.42 -7.76
C GLU A 68 17.32 1.18 -8.22
N GLU A 69 16.95 -0.01 -7.78
CA GLU A 69 17.29 -1.25 -8.48
C GLU A 69 16.08 -1.66 -9.32
N GLY A 70 15.80 -0.83 -10.32
CA GLY A 70 15.18 -1.27 -11.55
C GLY A 70 16.12 -2.24 -12.27
N GLY A 71 16.06 -3.52 -11.90
CA GLY A 71 16.79 -4.60 -12.55
C GLY A 71 15.85 -5.62 -13.18
N LEU A 72 15.72 -5.52 -14.52
CA LEU A 72 15.30 -6.51 -15.53
C LEU A 72 14.01 -7.34 -15.33
#